data_AF-A0A2G9UAU3-F1
#
_entry.id   AF-A0A2G9UAU3-F1
#
_cell.length_a   1.000
_cell.length_b   1.000
_cell.length_c   1.000
_cell.angle_alpha   90.00
_cell.angle_beta   90.00
_cell.angle_gamma   90.00
#
_symmetry.space_group_name_H-M   'P 1'
#
loop_
_entity.id
_entity.type
_entity.pdbx_description
1 polymer ?
#
loop_
_entity_poly.entity_id
_entity_poly.type
_entity_poly.pdbx_seq_one_letter_code
_entity_poly.pdbx_strand_id
1 'polypeptide(L)'
;MALALMPFGINQICTSNPGMNDRIRIKALQAHNFRRSNLARGLVSKNTGKRLPSAANMIRLRYNCSLETSAKAAVDSCSTTYSNVPLGVQQNIYGISRSRARFRVDAIVEAAKNWWSQVKLVDGIGMRVTYREKHQHSSIRWFTRAYFAKASLAFDRVLKFSLNE
;
A
#
# COMPACT_ATOMS: atom_id res chain seq x y z
N MET A 1 13.02 23.59 30.83
CA MET A 1 12.55 22.28 30.30
C MET A 1 13.15 22.12 28.91
N ALA A 2 14.19 21.30 28.79
CA ALA A 2 15.02 21.22 27.59
C ALA A 2 14.24 20.65 26.39
N LEU A 3 14.22 21.37 25.27
CA LEU A 3 13.91 20.79 23.97
C LEU A 3 14.99 19.74 23.68
N ALA A 4 14.63 18.47 23.79
CA ALA A 4 15.45 17.39 23.29
C ALA A 4 15.53 17.52 21.75
N LEU A 5 16.66 18.05 21.27
CA LEU A 5 17.09 17.93 19.89
C LEU A 5 17.31 16.43 19.61
N MET A 6 16.27 15.73 19.17
CA MET A 6 16.47 14.40 18.60
C MET A 6 17.32 14.57 17.33
N PRO A 7 18.39 13.77 17.15
CA PRO A 7 19.10 13.77 15.88
C PRO A 7 18.09 13.27 14.85
N PHE A 8 17.63 14.14 13.95
CA PHE A 8 16.69 13.78 12.88
C PHE A 8 17.42 12.92 11.85
N GLY A 9 17.74 11.68 12.22
CA GLY A 9 18.15 10.67 11.28
C GLY A 9 17.00 10.47 10.30
N ILE A 10 17.28 10.67 9.02
CA ILE A 10 16.28 10.47 7.95
C ILE A 10 15.86 8.99 7.79
N ASN A 11 16.56 8.06 8.46
CA ASN A 11 16.42 6.62 8.31
C ASN A 11 16.58 5.86 9.66
N GLN A 12 15.66 6.05 10.60
CA GLN A 12 15.68 5.38 11.91
C GLN A 12 14.77 4.14 11.98
N ILE A 13 13.73 4.04 11.14
CA ILE A 13 12.80 2.88 11.16
C ILE A 13 13.46 1.63 10.55
N CYS A 14 14.20 1.81 9.45
CA CYS A 14 14.93 0.73 8.77
C CYS A 14 16.35 1.18 8.48
N THR A 15 17.17 1.23 9.52
CA THR A 15 18.56 1.74 9.47
C THR A 15 19.41 1.08 8.39
N SER A 16 19.20 -0.21 8.12
CA SER A 16 19.92 -0.98 7.09
C SER A 16 19.42 -0.79 5.65
N ASN A 17 18.35 -0.03 5.41
CA ASN A 17 17.76 0.17 4.09
C ASN A 17 17.99 1.61 3.58
N PRO A 18 19.16 1.89 2.97
CA PRO A 18 19.45 3.22 2.45
C PRO A 18 18.55 3.57 1.26
N GLY A 19 18.34 4.87 1.06
CA GLY A 19 17.51 5.36 -0.05
C GLY A 19 16.00 5.28 0.19
N MET A 20 15.54 4.84 1.36
CA MET A 20 14.19 5.10 1.88
C MET A 20 14.30 5.92 3.16
N ASN A 21 13.32 6.79 3.41
CA ASN A 21 13.32 7.63 4.61
C ASN A 21 12.04 7.45 5.42
N ASP A 22 12.11 7.79 6.70
CA ASP A 22 11.03 7.52 7.66
C ASP A 22 9.74 8.26 7.31
N ARG A 23 9.84 9.44 6.66
CA ARG A 23 8.66 10.18 6.20
C ARG A 23 7.85 9.38 5.19
N ILE A 24 8.50 8.72 4.22
CA ILE A 24 7.82 7.86 3.24
C ILE A 24 7.18 6.66 3.96
N ARG A 25 7.92 6.02 4.88
CA ARG A 25 7.45 4.84 5.64
C ARG A 25 6.21 5.14 6.46
N ILE A 26 6.26 6.23 7.22
CA ILE A 26 5.15 6.69 8.07
C ILE A 26 3.94 7.02 7.21
N LYS A 27 4.12 7.77 6.10
CA LYS A 27 3.00 8.12 5.20
C LYS A 27 2.39 6.89 4.54
N ALA A 28 3.21 5.93 4.11
CA ALA A 28 2.72 4.65 3.59
C ALA A 28 1.86 3.91 4.62
N LEU A 29 2.38 3.76 5.84
CA LEU A 29 1.71 3.02 6.91
C LEU A 29 0.41 3.69 7.35
N GLN A 30 0.42 5.02 7.53
CA GLN A 30 -0.75 5.82 7.87
C GLN A 30 -1.82 5.73 6.78
N ALA A 31 -1.43 5.88 5.50
CA ALA A 31 -2.36 5.82 4.37
C ALA A 31 -3.12 4.48 4.31
N HIS A 32 -2.46 3.36 4.61
CA HIS A 32 -3.09 2.05 4.59
C HIS A 32 -3.92 1.79 5.85
N ASN A 33 -3.38 2.07 7.04
CA ASN A 33 -4.12 1.84 8.30
C ASN A 33 -5.36 2.72 8.43
N PHE A 34 -5.32 3.97 7.95
CA PHE A 34 -6.51 4.83 7.88
C PHE A 34 -7.62 4.19 7.04
N ARG A 35 -7.27 3.71 5.85
CA ARG A 35 -8.19 3.04 4.91
C ARG A 35 -8.73 1.73 5.47
N ARG A 36 -7.87 0.88 6.04
CA ARG A 36 -8.28 -0.37 6.72
C ARG A 36 -9.22 -0.11 7.88
N SER A 37 -8.98 0.95 8.67
CA SER A 37 -9.87 1.35 9.76
C SER A 37 -11.25 1.77 9.24
N ASN A 38 -11.32 2.53 8.14
CA ASN A 38 -12.61 2.88 7.52
C ASN A 38 -13.33 1.64 6.98
N LEU A 39 -12.61 0.73 6.33
CA LEU A 39 -13.18 -0.53 5.84
C LEU A 39 -13.70 -1.39 6.99
N ALA A 40 -12.93 -1.52 8.07
CA ALA A 40 -13.31 -2.29 9.25
C ALA A 40 -14.60 -1.78 9.90
N ARG A 41 -14.81 -0.46 9.90
CA ARG A 41 -16.01 0.20 10.40
C ARG A 41 -17.20 0.18 9.43
N GLY A 42 -17.09 -0.51 8.29
CA GLY A 42 -18.15 -0.54 7.28
C GLY A 42 -18.38 0.82 6.61
N LEU A 43 -17.38 1.72 6.62
CA LEU A 43 -17.57 3.09 6.16
C LEU A 43 -17.40 3.28 4.65
N VAL A 44 -17.12 2.21 3.90
CA VAL A 44 -16.65 2.24 2.52
C VAL A 44 -17.71 1.76 1.56
N SER A 45 -18.17 2.64 0.68
CA SER A 45 -19.06 2.26 -0.43
C SER A 45 -18.30 1.62 -1.59
N LYS A 46 -18.90 0.60 -2.21
CA LYS A 46 -18.45 0.05 -3.50
C LYS A 46 -19.03 0.83 -4.68
N ASN A 47 -18.67 0.42 -5.90
CA ASN A 47 -19.16 1.01 -7.17
C ASN A 47 -20.69 1.13 -7.26
N THR A 48 -21.45 0.24 -6.61
CA THR A 48 -22.92 0.29 -6.56
C THR A 48 -23.49 1.21 -5.48
N GLY A 49 -22.68 2.05 -4.82
CA GLY A 49 -23.09 2.91 -3.71
C GLY A 49 -23.30 2.20 -2.36
N LYS A 50 -23.59 0.90 -2.36
CA LYS A 50 -23.74 0.07 -1.16
C LYS A 50 -22.45 0.06 -0.32
N ARG A 51 -22.58 0.19 1.01
CA ARG A 51 -21.45 0.08 1.95
C ARG A 51 -21.03 -1.37 2.12
N LEU A 52 -19.74 -1.65 2.09
CA LEU A 52 -19.18 -2.94 2.46
C LEU A 52 -19.43 -3.20 3.96
N PRO A 53 -19.63 -4.47 4.37
CA PRO A 53 -19.85 -4.79 5.78
C PRO A 53 -18.61 -4.49 6.62
N SER A 54 -18.81 -4.31 7.93
CA SER A 54 -17.73 -4.19 8.91
C SER A 54 -16.90 -5.48 8.98
N ALA A 55 -15.62 -5.34 9.30
CA ALA A 55 -14.71 -6.48 9.47
C ALA A 55 -14.48 -6.75 10.95
N ALA A 56 -14.71 -7.99 11.39
CA ALA A 56 -14.52 -8.39 12.79
C ALA A 56 -13.04 -8.35 13.22
N ASN A 57 -12.12 -8.78 12.34
CA ASN A 57 -10.71 -9.01 12.68
C ASN A 57 -9.74 -8.29 11.72
N MET A 58 -9.93 -6.98 11.52
CA MET A 58 -9.02 -6.19 10.68
C MET A 58 -7.69 -5.93 11.40
N ILE A 59 -6.61 -6.58 10.97
CA ILE A 59 -5.29 -6.44 11.58
C ILE A 59 -4.72 -5.05 11.28
N ARG A 60 -4.23 -4.36 12.32
CA ARG A 60 -3.44 -3.13 12.16
C ARG A 60 -2.05 -3.48 11.67
N LEU A 61 -1.63 -2.76 10.64
CA LEU A 61 -0.36 -3.02 9.99
C LEU A 61 0.79 -2.35 10.74
N ARG A 62 1.98 -2.97 10.64
CA ARG A 62 3.25 -2.45 11.15
C ARG A 62 4.24 -2.26 10.00
N TYR A 63 5.39 -1.68 10.26
CA TYR A 63 6.48 -1.64 9.30
C TYR A 63 7.43 -2.82 9.55
N ASN A 64 8.05 -3.34 8.49
CA ASN A 64 8.93 -4.50 8.43
C ASN A 64 9.90 -4.23 7.26
N CYS A 65 11.16 -4.14 7.62
CA CYS A 65 12.22 -3.66 6.75
C CYS A 65 12.65 -4.70 5.72
N SER A 66 12.53 -6.00 6.00
CA SER A 66 12.86 -7.06 5.04
C SER A 66 12.00 -6.98 3.78
N LEU A 67 10.72 -6.68 3.96
CA LEU A 67 9.80 -6.52 2.86
C LEU A 67 10.01 -5.19 2.11
N GLU A 68 10.44 -4.12 2.81
CA GLU A 68 10.92 -2.90 2.14
C GLU A 68 12.13 -3.19 1.24
N THR A 69 13.06 -4.05 1.68
CA THR A 69 14.22 -4.44 0.87
C THR A 69 13.79 -5.16 -0.41
N SER A 70 12.91 -6.16 -0.30
CA SER A 70 12.34 -6.85 -1.47
C SER A 70 11.60 -5.88 -2.38
N ALA A 71 10.88 -4.92 -1.80
CA ALA A 71 10.20 -3.92 -2.60
C ALA A 71 11.15 -3.01 -3.34
N LYS A 72 12.15 -2.47 -2.64
CA LYS A 72 13.17 -1.61 -3.23
C LYS A 72 13.89 -2.31 -4.39
N ALA A 73 14.25 -3.58 -4.26
CA ALA A 73 14.87 -4.34 -5.35
C ALA A 73 14.01 -4.36 -6.64
N ALA A 74 12.71 -4.57 -6.50
CA ALA A 74 11.78 -4.54 -7.64
C ALA A 74 11.53 -3.12 -8.20
N VAL A 75 11.69 -2.09 -7.37
CA VAL A 75 11.66 -0.69 -7.83
C VAL A 75 12.91 -0.35 -8.64
N ASP A 76 14.07 -0.68 -8.07
CA ASP A 76 15.39 -0.37 -8.64
C ASP A 76 15.60 -1.08 -9.98
N SER A 77 14.97 -2.24 -10.19
CA SER A 77 14.98 -2.94 -11.47
C SER A 77 14.14 -2.27 -12.57
N CYS A 78 13.43 -1.18 -12.26
CA CYS A 78 12.50 -0.49 -13.15
C CYS A 78 11.52 -1.44 -13.87
N SER A 79 11.10 -2.53 -13.22
CA SER A 79 10.12 -3.48 -13.78
C SER A 79 8.68 -3.08 -13.46
N THR A 80 7.74 -3.30 -14.38
CA THR A 80 6.29 -3.25 -14.11
C THR A 80 5.68 -4.63 -13.88
N THR A 81 6.50 -5.68 -13.96
CA THR A 81 6.10 -7.07 -13.80
C THR A 81 6.12 -7.46 -12.34
N TYR A 82 5.19 -8.33 -11.94
CA TYR A 82 5.18 -8.88 -10.58
C TYR A 82 6.42 -9.75 -10.35
N SER A 83 7.09 -9.55 -9.22
CA SER A 83 8.24 -10.36 -8.81
C SER A 83 7.79 -11.64 -8.10
N ASN A 84 8.63 -12.67 -8.12
CA ASN A 84 8.45 -13.82 -7.25
C ASN A 84 8.62 -13.36 -5.79
N VAL A 85 7.55 -13.43 -5.01
CA VAL A 85 7.54 -13.04 -3.59
C VAL A 85 7.34 -14.28 -2.71
N PRO A 86 7.83 -14.27 -1.45
CA PRO A 86 7.65 -15.39 -0.53
C PRO A 86 6.17 -15.78 -0.34
N LEU A 87 5.94 -17.02 0.08
CA LEU A 87 4.59 -17.48 0.39
C LEU A 87 3.95 -16.58 1.46
N GLY A 88 2.71 -16.15 1.22
CA GLY A 88 1.99 -15.24 2.11
C GLY A 88 2.25 -13.74 1.85
N VAL A 89 3.23 -13.40 1.01
CA VAL A 89 3.47 -12.02 0.56
C VAL A 89 2.64 -11.71 -0.69
N GLN A 90 2.13 -10.48 -0.78
CA GLN A 90 1.35 -10.03 -1.94
C GLN A 90 1.79 -8.65 -2.41
N GLN A 91 2.00 -8.53 -3.71
CA GLN A 91 2.50 -7.32 -4.35
C GLN A 91 1.41 -6.50 -5.06
N ASN A 92 1.50 -5.18 -4.92
CA ASN A 92 0.90 -4.22 -5.85
C ASN A 92 2.02 -3.38 -6.44
N ILE A 93 1.87 -3.00 -7.71
CA ILE A 93 2.78 -2.12 -8.44
C ILE A 93 1.94 -0.97 -8.99
N TYR A 94 2.47 0.25 -8.92
CA TYR A 94 1.86 1.40 -9.57
C TYR A 94 2.94 2.37 -10.03
N GLY A 95 2.91 2.72 -11.32
CA GLY A 95 3.78 3.73 -11.91
C GLY A 95 3.08 5.08 -11.92
N ILE A 96 3.79 6.13 -11.51
CA ILE A 96 3.29 7.50 -11.48
C ILE A 96 4.25 8.39 -12.25
N SER A 97 3.72 9.25 -13.13
CA SER A 97 4.52 10.25 -13.82
C SER A 97 5.00 11.32 -12.82
N ARG A 98 6.21 11.87 -13.02
CA ARG A 98 6.75 12.97 -12.20
C ARG A 98 5.82 14.17 -12.13
N SER A 99 5.06 14.43 -13.21
CA SER A 99 4.04 15.50 -13.25
C SER A 99 2.91 15.31 -12.24
N ARG A 100 2.58 14.07 -11.87
CA ARG A 100 1.53 13.74 -10.89
C ARG A 100 2.05 13.59 -9.46
N ALA A 101 3.34 13.30 -9.30
CA ALA A 101 3.99 13.24 -8.00
C ALA A 101 5.46 13.65 -8.12
N ARG A 102 5.75 14.89 -7.71
CA ARG A 102 7.11 15.44 -7.74
C ARG A 102 8.02 14.78 -6.71
N PHE A 103 7.48 14.45 -5.54
CA PHE A 103 8.25 13.85 -4.45
C PHE A 103 7.83 12.42 -4.17
N ARG A 104 8.78 11.61 -3.68
CA ARG A 104 8.54 10.20 -3.34
C ARG A 104 7.50 10.00 -2.25
N VAL A 105 7.37 10.97 -1.35
CA VAL A 105 6.31 10.97 -0.33
C VAL A 105 4.92 11.15 -0.94
N ASP A 106 4.80 11.90 -2.03
CA ASP A 106 3.50 12.13 -2.67
C ASP A 106 3.09 10.89 -3.45
N ALA A 107 4.01 10.26 -4.18
CA ALA A 107 3.64 9.13 -5.01
C ALA A 107 3.28 7.86 -4.20
N ILE A 108 3.78 7.69 -2.97
CA ILE A 108 3.25 6.64 -2.08
C ILE A 108 1.79 6.92 -1.71
N VAL A 109 1.45 8.19 -1.43
CA VAL A 109 0.08 8.59 -1.13
C VAL A 109 -0.83 8.39 -2.35
N GLU A 110 -0.36 8.78 -3.54
CA GLU A 110 -1.10 8.60 -4.79
C GLU A 110 -1.27 7.12 -5.17
N ALA A 111 -0.26 6.28 -4.99
CA ALA A 111 -0.39 4.84 -5.19
C ALA A 111 -1.44 4.22 -4.25
N ALA A 112 -1.40 4.59 -2.96
CA ALA A 112 -2.41 4.13 -2.00
C ALA A 112 -3.83 4.60 -2.36
N LYS A 113 -3.98 5.84 -2.87
CA LYS A 113 -5.26 6.36 -3.40
C LYS A 113 -5.72 5.55 -4.61
N ASN A 114 -4.82 5.28 -5.56
CA ASN A 114 -5.14 4.52 -6.76
C ASN A 114 -5.60 3.09 -6.44
N TRP A 115 -4.86 2.36 -5.59
CA TRP A 115 -5.27 1.00 -5.20
C TRP A 115 -6.58 1.01 -4.42
N TRP A 116 -6.82 2.03 -3.60
CA TRP A 116 -8.06 2.16 -2.84
C TRP A 116 -9.27 2.47 -3.73
N SER A 117 -9.12 3.34 -4.72
CA SER A 117 -10.24 3.80 -5.55
C SER A 117 -10.89 2.68 -6.36
N GLN A 118 -10.18 1.57 -6.59
CA GLN A 118 -10.71 0.42 -7.34
C GLN A 118 -12.01 -0.13 -6.74
N VAL A 119 -12.22 -0.01 -5.42
CA VAL A 119 -13.49 -0.43 -4.79
C VAL A 119 -14.71 0.33 -5.31
N LYS A 120 -14.51 1.58 -5.76
CA LYS A 120 -15.55 2.45 -6.31
C LYS A 120 -15.59 2.47 -7.84
N LEU A 121 -14.48 2.16 -8.50
CA LEU A 121 -14.34 2.33 -9.94
C LEU A 121 -14.75 1.12 -10.78
N VAL A 122 -14.60 -0.10 -10.25
CA VAL A 122 -14.88 -1.31 -11.02
C VAL A 122 -15.93 -2.17 -10.35
N ASP A 123 -16.60 -3.01 -11.13
CA ASP A 123 -17.36 -4.11 -10.53
C ASP A 123 -16.39 -5.08 -9.87
N GLY A 124 -16.51 -5.15 -8.55
CA GLY A 124 -15.54 -5.78 -7.69
C GLY A 124 -16.17 -6.87 -6.83
N ILE A 125 -15.67 -6.97 -5.61
CA ILE A 125 -16.18 -7.91 -4.62
C ILE A 125 -17.69 -7.70 -4.36
N GLY A 126 -18.42 -8.80 -4.23
CA GLY A 126 -19.80 -8.78 -3.78
C GLY A 126 -19.93 -8.49 -2.28
N MET A 127 -21.15 -8.42 -1.78
CA MET A 127 -21.45 -8.17 -0.37
C MET A 127 -20.99 -9.29 0.57
N ARG A 128 -20.69 -10.48 0.03
CA ARG A 128 -20.02 -11.58 0.75
C ARG A 128 -18.50 -11.37 0.91
N VAL A 129 -17.95 -10.26 0.42
CA VAL A 129 -16.54 -9.84 0.55
C VAL A 129 -15.57 -10.96 0.12
N THR A 130 -15.94 -11.72 -0.91
CA THR A 130 -15.17 -12.88 -1.39
C THR A 130 -14.35 -12.50 -2.61
N TYR A 131 -13.03 -12.73 -2.56
CA TYR A 131 -12.18 -12.69 -3.74
C TYR A 131 -12.26 -14.04 -4.49
N ARG A 132 -12.29 -14.01 -5.82
CA ARG A 132 -12.56 -15.17 -6.69
C ARG A 132 -11.70 -15.04 -7.94
N GLU A 133 -11.58 -16.13 -8.69
CA GLU A 133 -10.79 -16.20 -9.92
C GLU A 133 -11.15 -15.10 -10.93
N LYS A 134 -12.44 -14.82 -11.15
CA LYS A 134 -12.89 -13.73 -12.03
C LYS A 134 -12.32 -12.34 -11.67
N HIS A 135 -11.85 -12.14 -10.44
CA HIS A 135 -11.26 -10.88 -10.00
C HIS A 135 -9.74 -10.80 -10.24
N GLN A 136 -9.09 -11.89 -10.66
CA GLN A 136 -7.63 -11.97 -10.86
C GLN A 136 -7.12 -11.00 -11.93
N HIS A 137 -7.91 -10.80 -12.99
CA HIS A 137 -7.56 -9.93 -14.11
C HIS A 137 -8.14 -8.51 -13.97
N SER A 138 -8.98 -8.26 -12.96
CA SER A 138 -9.54 -6.94 -12.68
C SER A 138 -8.64 -6.12 -11.73
N SER A 139 -8.68 -4.79 -11.85
CA SER A 139 -7.97 -3.88 -10.96
C SER A 139 -8.45 -3.94 -9.51
N ILE A 140 -9.61 -4.53 -9.22
CA ILE A 140 -10.08 -4.79 -7.86
C ILE A 140 -9.09 -5.61 -7.03
N ARG A 141 -8.20 -6.37 -7.68
CA ARG A 141 -7.10 -7.08 -7.02
C ARG A 141 -6.21 -6.13 -6.21
N TRP A 142 -5.98 -4.90 -6.68
CA TRP A 142 -5.13 -3.95 -5.96
C TRP A 142 -5.75 -3.53 -4.63
N PHE A 143 -7.06 -3.26 -4.63
CA PHE A 143 -7.82 -2.97 -3.42
C PHE A 143 -7.84 -4.17 -2.47
N THR A 144 -8.25 -5.34 -2.98
CA THR A 144 -8.45 -6.53 -2.13
C THR A 144 -7.15 -7.03 -1.53
N ARG A 145 -6.06 -7.07 -2.31
CA ARG A 145 -4.73 -7.31 -1.75
C ARG A 145 -4.49 -6.34 -0.59
N ALA A 146 -4.68 -5.02 -0.78
CA ALA A 146 -4.16 -3.99 0.16
C ALA A 146 -4.93 -3.86 1.46
N TYR A 147 -6.23 -4.14 1.42
CA TYR A 147 -7.13 -3.69 2.47
C TYR A 147 -7.91 -4.83 3.13
N PHE A 148 -7.80 -6.08 2.67
CA PHE A 148 -8.47 -7.21 3.33
C PHE A 148 -7.77 -7.66 4.62
N ALA A 149 -8.53 -8.29 5.52
CA ALA A 149 -8.11 -8.60 6.89
C ALA A 149 -6.78 -9.38 6.99
N LYS A 150 -6.56 -10.36 6.10
CA LYS A 150 -5.33 -11.16 6.03
C LYS A 150 -4.13 -10.46 5.37
N ALA A 151 -4.28 -9.22 4.91
CA ALA A 151 -3.14 -8.48 4.39
C ALA A 151 -2.28 -8.00 5.56
N SER A 152 -1.07 -8.56 5.68
CA SER A 152 0.06 -7.92 6.35
C SER A 152 0.59 -6.79 5.46
N LEU A 153 1.09 -5.72 6.07
CA LEU A 153 2.06 -4.86 5.42
C LEU A 153 3.29 -4.93 6.29
N ALA A 154 4.42 -5.06 5.65
CA ALA A 154 5.22 -3.87 5.44
C ALA A 154 5.70 -3.88 4.02
N PHE A 155 5.49 -2.85 3.21
CA PHE A 155 5.97 -2.84 1.82
C PHE A 155 5.94 -4.20 1.07
N ASP A 156 4.93 -5.05 1.37
CA ASP A 156 4.62 -6.20 0.53
C ASP A 156 4.21 -5.70 -0.87
N ARG A 157 3.93 -4.38 -0.99
CA ARG A 157 3.59 -3.65 -2.21
C ARG A 157 4.77 -2.82 -2.69
N VAL A 158 5.25 -3.16 -3.88
CA VAL A 158 6.36 -2.49 -4.55
C VAL A 158 5.90 -1.18 -5.15
N LEU A 159 6.32 -0.08 -4.52
CA LEU A 159 6.12 1.25 -5.07
C LEU A 159 7.23 1.56 -6.07
N LYS A 160 7.00 1.21 -7.33
CA LYS A 160 7.90 1.59 -8.40
C LYS A 160 7.98 3.11 -8.53
N PHE A 161 9.13 3.67 -8.16
CA PHE A 161 9.58 4.99 -8.55
C PHE A 161 10.58 4.85 -9.70
N SER A 162 10.09 4.85 -10.93
CA SER A 162 10.94 5.18 -12.07
C SER A 162 10.89 6.69 -12.22
N LEU A 163 11.93 7.39 -11.71
CA LEU A 163 12.22 8.73 -12.17
C LEU A 163 12.85 8.53 -13.56
N ASN A 164 12.02 8.42 -14.59
CA ASN A 164 12.55 8.57 -15.93
C ASN A 164 13.14 9.99 -16.02
N GLU A 165 14.38 10.03 -16.50
CA GLU A 165 15.05 11.24 -16.99
C GLU A 165 14.16 11.96 -18.01
#